data_AF-A0A1V5XCY0-F1
#
_entry.id   AF-A0A1V5XCY0-F1
#
_cell.length_a   1.000
_cell.length_b   1.000
_cell.length_c   1.000
_cell.angle_alpha   90.00
_cell.angle_beta   90.00
_cell.angle_gamma   90.00
#
_symmetry.space_group_name_H-M   'P 1'
#
loop_
_entity.id
_entity.type
_entity.pdbx_description
1 polymer ?
#
loop_
_entity_poly.entity_id
_entity_poly.type
_entity_poly.pdbx_seq_one_letter_code
_entity_poly.pdbx_strand_id
1 'polypeptide(L)'
;MKTITPVVEKHYQLILWMLPKIANFPKDQRFLLADRIESILLEILELLIEAVYSKNKRELLIKVNLKLDLLRFMMRITKDMKYINLKSYDFFCQSTIEIGRMVGGWLKSSVL
;
A
#
# COMPACT_ATOMS: atom_id res chain seq x y z
N MET A 1 4.83 0.57 -25.25
CA MET A 1 5.07 0.45 -23.78
C MET A 1 3.70 0.49 -23.10
N LYS A 2 3.34 -0.49 -22.26
CA LYS A 2 2.04 -0.45 -21.55
C LYS A 2 2.02 0.82 -20.67
N THR A 3 0.95 1.61 -20.74
CA THR A 3 0.78 2.79 -19.89
C THR A 3 0.72 2.37 -18.43
N ILE A 4 1.48 3.04 -17.57
CA ILE A 4 1.43 2.84 -16.11
C ILE A 4 -0.02 3.05 -15.67
N THR A 5 -0.59 2.04 -15.02
CA THR A 5 -2.00 2.10 -14.59
C THR A 5 -2.12 3.09 -13.44
N PRO A 6 -3.17 3.93 -13.36
CA PRO A 6 -3.28 4.99 -12.33
C PRO A 6 -3.09 4.50 -10.89
N VAL A 7 -3.43 3.25 -10.60
CA VAL A 7 -3.26 2.65 -9.27
C VAL A 7 -1.80 2.46 -8.87
N VAL A 8 -0.92 2.20 -9.84
CA VAL A 8 0.53 2.08 -9.60
C VAL A 8 1.09 3.42 -9.15
N GLU A 9 0.73 4.49 -9.87
CA GLU A 9 1.15 5.85 -9.53
C GLU A 9 0.59 6.28 -8.18
N LYS A 10 -0.70 6.02 -7.91
CA LYS A 10 -1.31 6.35 -6.62
C LYS A 10 -0.60 5.68 -5.45
N HIS A 11 -0.24 4.40 -5.60
CA HIS A 11 0.49 3.67 -4.58
C HIS A 11 1.93 4.17 -4.42
N TYR A 12 2.62 4.50 -5.53
CA TYR A 12 3.92 5.15 -5.50
C TYR A 12 3.90 6.48 -4.72
N GLN A 13 2.91 7.33 -4.95
CA GLN A 13 2.74 8.58 -4.19
C GLN A 13 2.48 8.32 -2.70
N LEU A 14 1.74 7.27 -2.35
CA LEU A 14 1.57 6.86 -0.96
C LEU A 14 2.91 6.44 -0.32
N ILE A 15 3.77 5.70 -1.06
CA ILE A 15 5.10 5.30 -0.60
C ILE A 15 5.94 6.54 -0.27
N LEU A 16 6.06 7.48 -1.21
CA LEU A 16 6.83 8.71 -1.00
C LEU A 16 6.34 9.50 0.22
N TRP A 17 5.03 9.51 0.45
CA TRP A 17 4.44 10.18 1.60
C TRP A 17 4.66 9.41 2.93
N MET A 18 4.80 8.09 2.88
CA MET A 18 4.94 7.20 4.03
C MET A 18 6.38 7.08 4.55
N LEU A 19 7.37 6.97 3.65
CA LEU A 19 8.79 6.79 4.01
C LEU A 19 9.29 7.81 5.07
N PRO A 20 9.09 9.13 4.92
CA PRO A 20 9.56 10.08 5.93
C PRO A 20 8.82 9.93 7.28
N LYS A 21 7.61 9.34 7.31
CA LYS A 21 6.86 9.15 8.56
C LYS A 21 7.37 7.95 9.34
N ILE A 22 7.62 6.83 8.66
CA ILE A 22 8.12 5.63 9.30
C ILE A 22 9.59 5.79 9.73
N ALA A 23 10.37 6.62 9.02
CA ALA A 23 11.73 6.99 9.44
C ALA A 23 11.78 7.73 10.79
N ASN A 24 10.68 8.41 11.18
CA ASN A 24 10.56 9.14 12.43
C ASN A 24 10.10 8.27 13.62
N PHE A 25 9.92 6.96 13.42
CA PHE A 25 9.55 6.06 14.53
C PHE A 25 10.66 5.99 15.59
N PRO A 26 10.32 5.63 16.85
CA PRO A 26 11.30 5.37 17.89
C PRO A 26 12.38 4.39 17.42
N LYS A 27 13.63 4.59 17.83
CA LYS A 27 14.80 3.85 17.34
C LYS A 27 14.58 2.33 17.39
N ASP A 28 14.03 1.83 18.50
CA ASP A 28 13.81 0.40 18.75
C ASP A 28 12.70 -0.21 17.87
N GLN A 29 11.90 0.63 17.19
CA GLN A 29 10.81 0.22 16.30
C GLN A 29 11.14 0.42 14.82
N ARG A 30 12.27 1.07 14.49
CA ARG A 30 12.68 1.29 13.09
C ARG A 30 12.95 -0.03 12.36
N PHE A 31 13.73 -0.91 12.98
CA PHE A 31 14.08 -2.21 12.40
C PHE A 31 13.04 -3.31 12.65
N LEU A 32 11.85 -2.94 13.16
CA LEU A 32 10.76 -3.88 13.42
C LEU A 32 9.52 -3.44 12.65
N LEU A 33 8.87 -2.39 13.12
CA LEU A 33 7.57 -1.98 12.60
C LEU A 33 7.70 -1.13 11.34
N ALA A 34 8.66 -0.20 11.30
CA ALA A 34 8.88 0.63 10.11
C ALA A 34 9.37 -0.22 8.93
N ASP A 35 10.39 -1.06 9.14
CA ASP A 35 10.92 -1.99 8.13
C ASP A 35 9.83 -2.92 7.54
N ARG A 36 8.97 -3.47 8.41
CA ARG A 36 7.86 -4.32 7.95
C ARG A 36 6.81 -3.55 7.14
N ILE A 37 6.51 -2.30 7.52
CA ILE A 37 5.59 -1.43 6.77
C ILE A 37 6.18 -1.07 5.40
N GLU A 38 7.46 -0.71 5.36
CA GLU A 38 8.19 -0.41 4.13
C GLU A 38 8.20 -1.62 3.19
N SER A 39 8.51 -2.81 3.72
CA SER A 39 8.47 -4.05 2.94
C SER A 39 7.09 -4.30 2.32
N ILE A 40 6.00 -4.17 3.09
CA ILE A 40 4.64 -4.36 2.57
C ILE A 40 4.29 -3.31 1.50
N LEU A 41 4.72 -2.06 1.70
CA LEU A 41 4.53 -0.99 0.73
C LEU A 41 5.23 -1.32 -0.60
N LEU A 42 6.47 -1.79 -0.57
CA LEU A 42 7.22 -2.16 -1.77
C LEU A 42 6.66 -3.43 -2.43
N GLU A 43 6.28 -4.45 -1.66
CA GLU A 43 5.62 -5.65 -2.20
C GLU A 43 4.31 -5.34 -2.94
N ILE A 44 3.49 -4.40 -2.42
CA ILE A 44 2.29 -3.97 -3.13
C ILE A 44 2.65 -3.30 -4.47
N LEU A 45 3.71 -2.46 -4.49
CA LEU A 45 4.16 -1.82 -5.71
C LEU A 45 4.63 -2.85 -6.74
N GLU A 46 5.43 -3.82 -6.33
CA GLU A 46 5.91 -4.91 -7.16
C GLU A 46 4.75 -5.72 -7.76
N LEU A 47 3.78 -6.14 -6.94
CA LEU A 47 2.60 -6.87 -7.39
C LEU A 47 1.75 -6.05 -8.37
N LEU A 48 1.61 -4.75 -8.15
CA LEU A 48 0.89 -3.85 -9.05
C LEU A 48 1.60 -3.72 -10.40
N ILE A 49 2.93 -3.57 -10.40
CA ILE A 49 3.75 -3.53 -11.62
C ILE A 49 3.64 -4.87 -12.35
N GLU A 50 3.80 -5.99 -11.65
CA GLU A 50 3.65 -7.33 -12.23
C GLU A 50 2.26 -7.49 -12.88
N ALA A 51 1.20 -7.04 -12.19
CA ALA A 51 -0.15 -7.06 -12.73
C ALA A 51 -0.31 -6.25 -14.02
N VAL A 52 0.43 -5.15 -14.22
CA VAL A 52 0.42 -4.39 -15.49
C VAL A 52 0.88 -5.28 -16.64
N TYR A 53 1.95 -6.03 -16.45
CA TYR A 53 2.56 -6.83 -17.51
C TYR A 53 1.90 -8.20 -17.70
N SER A 54 1.29 -8.76 -16.65
CA SER A 54 0.64 -10.06 -16.67
C SER A 54 -0.64 -10.13 -17.50
N LYS A 55 -0.81 -11.26 -18.21
CA LYS A 55 -2.05 -11.63 -18.90
C LYS A 55 -3.13 -12.06 -17.90
N ASN A 56 -2.77 -12.96 -16.98
CA ASN A 56 -3.63 -13.35 -15.86
C ASN A 56 -3.21 -12.57 -14.60
N LYS A 57 -3.92 -11.47 -14.31
CA LYS A 57 -3.62 -10.58 -13.19
C LYS A 57 -4.52 -10.79 -11.97
N ARG A 58 -5.50 -11.70 -12.06
CA ARG A 58 -6.52 -11.90 -11.01
C ARG A 58 -5.90 -12.22 -9.66
N GLU A 59 -5.00 -13.21 -9.62
CA GLU A 59 -4.35 -13.64 -8.37
C GLU A 59 -3.44 -12.56 -7.80
N LEU A 60 -2.73 -11.82 -8.66
CA LEU A 60 -1.88 -10.70 -8.24
C LEU A 60 -2.71 -9.61 -7.58
N LEU A 61 -3.83 -9.22 -8.17
CA LEU A 61 -4.71 -8.20 -7.61
C LEU A 61 -5.42 -8.65 -6.32
N ILE A 62 -5.72 -9.94 -6.17
CA ILE A 62 -6.20 -10.52 -4.90
C ILE A 62 -5.11 -10.41 -3.82
N LYS A 63 -3.84 -10.74 -4.16
CA LYS A 63 -2.71 -10.58 -3.24
C LYS A 63 -2.50 -9.11 -2.85
N VAL A 64 -2.64 -8.17 -3.78
CA VAL A 64 -2.59 -6.73 -3.48
C VAL A 64 -3.64 -6.34 -2.43
N ASN A 65 -4.89 -6.80 -2.58
CA ASN A 65 -5.94 -6.51 -1.59
C ASN A 65 -5.59 -7.04 -0.19
N LEU A 66 -5.10 -8.28 -0.10
CA LEU A 66 -4.65 -8.86 1.17
C LEU A 66 -3.53 -8.03 1.82
N LYS A 67 -2.55 -7.59 1.03
CA LYS A 67 -1.44 -6.77 1.51
C LYS A 67 -1.89 -5.37 1.94
N LEU A 68 -2.86 -4.78 1.24
CA LEU A 68 -3.47 -3.51 1.67
C LEU A 68 -4.17 -3.65 3.02
N ASP A 69 -4.89 -4.75 3.26
CA ASP A 69 -5.51 -5.00 4.57
C ASP A 69 -4.45 -5.16 5.67
N LEU A 70 -3.39 -5.93 5.41
CA LEU A 70 -2.28 -6.05 6.34
C LEU A 70 -1.65 -4.69 6.65
N LEU A 71 -1.40 -3.86 5.62
CA LEU A 71 -0.86 -2.51 5.77
C LEU A 71 -1.77 -1.62 6.63
N ARG A 72 -3.10 -1.72 6.48
CA ARG A 72 -4.07 -0.97 7.30
C ARG A 72 -4.00 -1.35 8.78
N PHE A 73 -3.87 -2.64 9.09
CA PHE A 73 -3.70 -3.09 10.47
C PHE A 73 -2.35 -2.66 11.06
N MET A 74 -1.26 -2.74 10.29
CA MET A 74 0.04 -2.24 10.73
C MET A 74 -0.01 -0.75 11.05
N MET A 75 -0.67 0.05 10.22
CA MET A 75 -0.84 1.48 10.47
C MET A 75 -1.80 1.81 11.62
N ARG A 76 -2.75 0.93 11.91
CA ARG A 76 -3.57 1.06 13.13
C ARG A 76 -2.71 0.88 14.39
N ILE A 77 -1.80 -0.09 14.38
CA ILE A 77 -0.84 -0.30 15.48
C ILE A 77 0.02 0.96 15.67
N THR A 78 0.57 1.54 14.61
CA THR A 78 1.42 2.74 14.72
C THR A 78 0.64 3.94 15.29
N LYS A 79 -0.65 4.06 14.97
CA LYS A 79 -1.55 5.08 15.55
C LYS A 79 -1.80 4.82 17.04
N ASP A 80 -2.14 3.59 17.41
CA ASP A 80 -2.44 3.22 18.80
C ASP A 80 -1.19 3.33 19.70
N MET A 81 0.00 3.08 19.14
CA MET A 81 1.30 3.31 19.78
C MET A 81 1.75 4.79 19.77
N LYS A 82 0.95 5.69 19.17
CA LYS A 82 1.22 7.13 19.03
C LYS A 82 2.49 7.47 18.23
N TYR A 83 2.92 6.61 17.31
CA TYR A 83 4.06 6.86 16.41
C TYR A 83 3.69 7.75 15.23
N ILE A 84 2.40 7.87 14.94
CA ILE A 84 1.85 8.81 13.96
C ILE A 84 0.70 9.61 14.58
N ASN A 85 0.50 10.84 14.10
CA ASN A 85 -0.66 11.63 14.50
C ASN A 85 -1.93 11.20 13.76
N LEU A 86 -3.09 11.58 14.33
CA LEU A 86 -4.41 11.20 13.80
C LEU A 86 -4.64 11.69 12.37
N LYS A 87 -4.17 12.90 12.03
CA LYS A 87 -4.29 13.47 10.67
C LYS A 87 -3.54 12.64 9.63
N SER A 88 -2.36 12.15 9.98
CA SER A 88 -1.58 11.26 9.11
C SER A 88 -2.26 9.90 8.98
N TYR A 89 -2.77 9.35 10.07
CA TYR A 89 -3.52 8.10 10.02
C TYR A 89 -4.76 8.20 9.11
N ASP A 90 -5.53 9.29 9.22
CA ASP A 90 -6.70 9.53 8.36
C ASP A 90 -6.32 9.64 6.88
N PHE A 91 -5.30 10.43 6.54
CA PHE A 91 -4.80 10.51 5.16
C PHE A 91 -4.39 9.14 4.60
N PHE A 92 -3.69 8.34 5.40
CA PHE A 92 -3.30 6.99 5.03
C PHE A 92 -4.53 6.09 4.79
N CYS A 93 -5.53 6.15 5.66
CA CYS A 93 -6.78 5.41 5.52
C CYS A 93 -7.50 5.78 4.22
N GLN A 94 -7.67 7.08 3.93
CA GLN A 94 -8.31 7.54 2.70
C GLN A 94 -7.54 7.08 1.46
N SER A 95 -6.22 7.24 1.47
CA SER A 95 -5.35 6.84 0.37
C SER A 95 -5.43 5.34 0.09
N THR A 96 -5.40 4.51 1.14
CA THR A 96 -5.52 3.04 0.97
C THR A 96 -6.93 2.60 0.57
N ILE A 97 -8.00 3.29 0.99
CA ILE A 97 -9.37 3.05 0.51
C ILE A 97 -9.46 3.32 -1.00
N GLU A 98 -8.91 4.45 -1.46
CA GLU A 98 -8.90 4.80 -2.87
C GLU A 98 -8.12 3.78 -3.70
N ILE A 99 -6.91 3.41 -3.28
CA ILE A 99 -6.13 2.35 -3.94
C ILE A 99 -6.92 1.04 -3.99
N GLY A 100 -7.56 0.63 -2.90
CA GLY A 100 -8.40 -0.58 -2.86
C GLY A 100 -9.56 -0.53 -3.86
N ARG A 101 -10.21 0.62 -4.03
CA ARG A 101 -11.26 0.82 -5.05
C ARG A 101 -10.70 0.68 -6.47
N MET A 102 -9.53 1.25 -6.74
CA MET A 102 -8.85 1.14 -8.04
C MET A 102 -8.46 -0.31 -8.36
N VAL A 103 -7.90 -1.03 -7.38
CA VAL A 103 -7.59 -2.47 -7.49
C VAL A 103 -8.84 -3.29 -7.76
N GLY A 104 -9.92 -3.03 -7.01
CA GLY A 104 -11.21 -3.71 -7.20
C GLY A 104 -11.83 -3.45 -8.57
N GLY A 105 -11.73 -2.23 -9.09
CA GLY A 105 -12.14 -1.88 -10.45
C GLY A 105 -11.34 -2.64 -11.51
N TRP A 106 -10.01 -2.71 -11.33
CA TRP A 106 -9.13 -3.45 -12.23
C TRP A 106 -9.36 -4.96 -12.20
N LEU A 107 -9.66 -5.51 -11.02
CA LEU A 107 -10.02 -6.92 -10.88
C LEU A 107 -11.30 -7.24 -11.66
N LYS A 108 -12.32 -6.40 -11.56
CA LYS A 108 -13.58 -6.59 -12.29
C LYS A 108 -13.40 -6.52 -13.81
N SER A 109 -12.60 -5.58 -14.31
CA SER A 109 -12.32 -5.47 -15.74
C SER A 109 -11.46 -6.60 -16.29
N SER A 110 -10.77 -7.36 -15.43
CA SER A 110 -9.95 -8.52 -15.82
C SER A 110 -10.69 -9.86 -15.91
N VAL A 111 -11.98 -9.89 -15.55
CA VAL A 111 -12.83 -11.10 -15.60
C VAL A 111 -13.74 -11.11 -16.85
N LEU A 112 -13.78 -10.00 -17.58
CA LEU A 112 -14.42 -9.89 -18.91
C LEU A 112 -13.39 -10.21 -20.00
#